data_AF-A0A068SHU6-F1
#
_entry.id   AF-A0A068SHU6-F1
#
_cell.length_a   1.000
_cell.length_b   1.000
_cell.length_c   1.000
_cell.angle_alpha   90.00
_cell.angle_beta   90.00
_cell.angle_gamma   90.00
#
_symmetry.space_group_name_H-M   'P 1'
#
loop_
_entity.id
_entity.type
_entity.pdbx_description
1 polymer ?
#
loop_
_entity_poly.entity_id
_entity_poly.type
_entity_poly.pdbx_seq_one_letter_code
_entity_poly.pdbx_strand_id
1 'polypeptide(L)'
;VSNPTFGFRWHPKVKDEVMRECFECIRHGLGYPSMPNDPILVENSVYWYGHPFEEARTRVHQACMCPCPTTKHGFQPMRMASATANCVKMVEYALSDGFDKVVQMQMGPKTGDPRKFKDFEELFQAWGAQMKWMMSLLVRTVNLGRVRDPEFFGRPFLSSISERSVENGIDVVSPEGERGNCWVTFFTWAENADSLAAVKKLVFDEKKYTMDELITALEADMGRV
;
A
#
# COMPACT_ATOMS: atom_id res chain seq x y z
N VAL A 1 18.02 7.29 1.10
CA VAL A 1 17.27 8.13 2.06
C VAL A 1 18.26 8.62 3.10
N SER A 2 18.37 9.94 3.29
CA SER A 2 19.20 10.52 4.35
C SER A 2 18.53 10.30 5.71
N ASN A 3 19.29 9.85 6.71
CA ASN A 3 18.76 9.54 8.05
C ASN A 3 19.11 10.65 9.04
N PRO A 4 18.22 11.00 9.99
CA PRO A 4 16.84 10.52 10.11
C PRO A 4 15.92 11.14 9.04
N THR A 5 14.83 10.45 8.69
CA THR A 5 13.76 11.08 7.92
C THR A 5 13.08 12.14 8.79
N PHE A 6 12.88 13.33 8.23
CA PHE A 6 12.27 14.43 8.96
C PHE A 6 10.82 14.64 8.51
N GLY A 7 9.89 14.61 9.46
CA GLY A 7 8.46 14.72 9.21
C GLY A 7 7.79 15.72 10.15
N PHE A 8 6.82 16.44 9.63
CA PHE A 8 6.05 17.47 10.33
C PHE A 8 4.57 17.12 10.27
N ARG A 9 3.93 16.97 11.43
CA ARG A 9 2.49 16.70 11.52
C ARG A 9 1.72 17.98 11.25
N TRP A 10 1.08 18.09 10.08
CA TRP A 10 0.35 19.29 9.71
C TRP A 10 -1.06 19.31 10.34
N HIS A 11 -1.47 20.44 10.90
CA HIS A 11 -2.81 20.69 11.39
C HIS A 11 -3.29 22.09 10.94
N PRO A 12 -4.58 22.31 10.66
CA PRO A 12 -5.13 23.63 10.31
C PRO A 12 -4.93 24.76 11.34
N LYS A 13 -4.39 24.43 12.53
CA LYS A 13 -4.15 25.36 13.65
C LYS A 13 -2.65 25.63 13.86
N VAL A 14 -1.80 25.09 13.00
CA VAL A 14 -0.37 25.39 13.01
C VAL A 14 -0.20 26.88 12.73
N LYS A 15 0.69 27.54 13.49
CA LYS A 15 1.01 28.96 13.30
C LYS A 15 1.75 29.17 11.99
N ASP A 16 1.48 30.28 11.31
CA ASP A 16 2.14 30.64 10.05
C ASP A 16 3.67 30.68 10.16
N GLU A 17 4.21 31.12 11.31
CA GLU A 17 5.65 31.11 11.58
C GLU A 17 6.26 29.70 11.46
N VAL A 18 5.59 28.68 12.03
CA VAL A 18 6.04 27.29 11.93
C VAL A 18 5.95 26.77 10.49
N MET A 19 4.92 27.18 9.75
CA MET A 19 4.79 26.82 8.33
C MET A 19 5.90 27.45 7.48
N ARG A 20 6.32 28.69 7.79
CA ARG A 20 7.45 29.34 7.12
C ARG A 20 8.74 28.55 7.32
N GLU A 21 9.03 28.10 8.54
CA GLU A 21 10.20 27.26 8.81
C GLU A 21 10.15 25.92 8.05
N CYS A 22 8.96 25.32 7.93
CA CYS A 22 8.78 24.11 7.12
C CYS A 22 9.10 24.36 5.63
N PHE A 23 8.68 25.50 5.07
CA PHE A 23 8.98 25.86 3.69
C PHE A 23 10.45 26.23 3.46
N GLU A 24 11.11 26.89 4.42
CA GLU A 24 12.56 27.10 4.36
C GLU A 24 13.32 25.77 4.41
N CYS A 25 12.86 24.79 5.20
CA CYS A 25 13.41 23.43 5.19
C CYS A 25 13.26 22.76 3.81
N ILE A 26 12.09 22.87 3.18
CA ILE A 26 11.84 22.34 1.82
C ILE A 26 12.76 22.98 0.80
N ARG A 27 13.01 24.30 0.92
CA ARG A 27 13.87 25.06 0.03
C ARG A 27 15.31 24.55 -0.01
N HIS A 28 15.80 23.92 1.06
CA HIS A 28 17.12 23.28 1.06
C HIS A 28 17.22 22.07 0.11
N GLY A 29 16.11 21.59 -0.44
CA GLY A 29 16.11 20.60 -1.53
C GLY A 29 16.37 19.16 -1.09
N LEU A 30 16.33 18.88 0.22
CA LEU A 30 16.54 17.54 0.77
C LEU A 30 15.27 16.65 0.73
N GLY A 31 14.13 17.20 0.30
CA GLY A 31 12.84 16.51 0.25
C GLY A 31 12.10 16.45 1.59
N TYR A 32 12.47 17.31 2.56
CA TYR A 32 11.91 17.36 3.91
C TYR A 32 11.28 18.71 4.26
N PRO A 33 10.38 18.78 5.27
CA PRO A 33 9.77 17.64 5.95
C PRO A 33 8.69 16.96 5.09
N SER A 34 8.43 15.68 5.35
CA SER A 34 7.15 15.10 4.95
C SER A 34 6.03 15.73 5.78
N MET A 35 4.92 16.12 5.15
CA MET A 35 3.84 16.87 5.82
C MET A 35 2.47 16.19 5.70
N PRO A 36 2.23 15.10 6.43
CA PRO A 36 0.93 14.44 6.41
C PRO A 36 -0.10 15.17 7.25
N ASN A 37 -1.35 15.10 6.77
CA ASN A 37 -2.50 15.75 7.37
C ASN A 37 -2.93 15.05 8.66
N ASP A 38 -2.71 15.72 9.80
CA ASP A 38 -2.92 15.14 11.13
C ASP A 38 -4.38 14.81 11.44
N PRO A 39 -5.35 15.72 11.25
CA PRO A 39 -6.77 15.40 11.43
C PRO A 39 -7.20 14.13 10.66
N ILE A 40 -6.82 14.03 9.38
CA ILE A 40 -7.23 12.88 8.55
C ILE A 40 -6.61 11.59 9.08
N LEU A 41 -5.33 11.59 9.44
CA LEU A 41 -4.67 10.38 9.94
C LEU A 41 -5.14 9.97 11.33
N VAL A 42 -5.51 10.91 12.19
CA VAL A 42 -6.13 10.61 13.50
C VAL A 42 -7.48 9.93 13.30
N GLU A 43 -8.37 10.52 12.49
CA GLU A 43 -9.69 9.93 12.19
C GLU A 43 -9.55 8.56 11.51
N ASN A 44 -8.59 8.40 10.59
CA ASN A 44 -8.32 7.12 9.94
C ASN A 44 -7.91 6.04 10.95
N SER A 45 -7.05 6.38 11.91
CA SER A 45 -6.59 5.46 12.97
C SER A 45 -7.74 5.02 13.86
N VAL A 46 -8.67 5.93 14.15
CA VAL A 46 -9.86 5.64 14.97
C VAL A 46 -10.84 4.76 14.19
N TYR A 47 -11.18 5.14 12.95
CA TYR A 47 -12.21 4.48 12.16
C TYR A 47 -11.81 3.07 11.70
N TRP A 48 -10.60 2.90 11.15
CA TRP A 48 -10.19 1.61 10.56
C TRP A 48 -9.58 0.65 11.57
N TYR A 49 -8.93 1.17 12.61
CA TYR A 49 -8.13 0.37 13.54
C TYR A 49 -8.64 0.42 14.98
N GLY A 50 -9.69 1.21 15.26
CA GLY A 50 -10.32 1.24 16.58
C GLY A 50 -9.46 1.85 17.69
N HIS A 51 -8.47 2.68 17.33
CA HIS A 51 -7.70 3.40 18.35
C HIS A 51 -8.60 4.39 19.10
N PRO A 52 -8.44 4.53 20.43
CA PRO A 52 -9.05 5.62 21.18
C PRO A 52 -8.53 6.94 20.63
N PHE A 53 -9.40 7.95 20.57
CA PHE A 53 -9.08 9.23 19.95
C PHE A 53 -7.82 9.89 20.54
N GLU A 54 -7.71 9.86 21.86
CA GLU A 54 -6.55 10.42 22.58
C GLU A 54 -5.26 9.66 22.27
N GLU A 55 -5.32 8.35 22.07
CA GLU A 55 -4.15 7.58 21.63
C GLU A 55 -3.78 7.89 20.18
N ALA A 56 -4.75 7.99 19.28
CA ALA A 56 -4.51 8.31 17.87
C ALA A 56 -3.81 9.68 17.72
N ARG A 57 -4.10 10.65 18.59
CA ARG A 57 -3.42 11.97 18.63
C ARG A 57 -1.93 11.89 19.00
N THR A 58 -1.45 10.85 19.68
CA THR A 58 -0.03 10.71 20.03
C THR A 58 0.81 10.17 18.87
N ARG A 59 0.19 9.88 17.73
CA ARG A 59 0.86 9.26 16.58
C ARG A 59 2.19 9.93 16.21
N VAL A 60 3.13 9.08 15.84
CA VAL A 60 4.36 9.44 15.14
C VAL A 60 4.37 8.80 13.74
N HIS A 61 5.39 9.11 12.95
CA HIS A 61 5.62 8.43 11.68
C HIS A 61 6.46 7.18 11.90
N GLN A 62 5.93 6.04 11.50
CA GLN A 62 6.74 4.85 11.32
C GLN A 62 7.19 4.76 9.85
N ALA A 63 8.51 4.69 9.65
CA ALA A 63 9.15 4.65 8.35
C ALA A 63 8.76 5.86 7.45
N CYS A 64 7.99 5.63 6.40
CA CYS A 64 7.69 6.65 5.41
C CYS A 64 6.55 7.57 5.88
N MET A 65 5.33 7.03 6.02
CA MET A 65 4.12 7.82 6.31
C MET A 65 3.12 7.13 7.24
N CYS A 66 3.42 5.93 7.74
CA CYS A 66 2.44 5.20 8.54
C CYS A 66 2.22 5.90 9.90
N PRO A 67 0.96 6.19 10.29
CA PRO A 67 0.67 6.65 11.64
C PRO A 67 0.90 5.49 12.63
N CYS A 68 1.67 5.78 13.68
CA CYS A 68 1.94 4.85 14.77
C CYS A 68 1.71 5.56 16.10
N PRO A 69 0.58 5.33 16.79
CA PRO A 69 0.39 5.76 18.17
C PRO A 69 1.53 5.24 19.06
N THR A 70 2.05 6.06 19.97
CA THR A 70 3.13 5.69 20.89
C THR A 70 2.56 5.21 22.23
N THR A 71 1.60 4.30 22.17
CA THR A 71 0.82 3.84 23.34
C THR A 71 0.93 2.33 23.50
N LYS A 72 0.67 1.81 24.71
CA LYS A 72 0.74 0.38 25.04
C LYS A 72 0.27 -0.57 23.94
N HIS A 73 -0.93 -0.32 23.41
CA HIS A 73 -1.56 -1.19 22.40
C HIS A 73 -1.36 -0.68 20.97
N GLY A 74 -1.08 0.61 20.76
CA GLY A 74 -0.89 1.18 19.42
C GLY A 74 0.56 1.21 18.94
N PHE A 75 1.51 0.94 19.85
CA PHE A 75 2.93 0.88 19.57
C PHE A 75 3.24 -0.18 18.50
N GLN A 76 3.95 0.25 17.46
CA GLN A 76 4.43 -0.63 16.39
C GLN A 76 5.94 -0.84 16.59
N PRO A 77 6.35 -1.95 17.23
CA PRO A 77 7.75 -2.22 17.59
C PRO A 77 8.67 -2.43 16.38
N MET A 78 8.12 -2.87 15.26
CA MET A 78 8.83 -3.10 14.00
C MET A 78 7.97 -2.63 12.83
N ARG A 79 8.56 -2.60 11.63
CA ARG A 79 7.78 -2.42 10.40
C ARG A 79 6.74 -3.54 10.30
N MET A 80 5.47 -3.14 10.30
CA MET A 80 4.32 -4.06 10.27
C MET A 80 3.85 -4.41 8.85
N ALA A 81 4.42 -3.76 7.82
CA ALA A 81 4.20 -4.09 6.43
C ALA A 81 5.13 -5.20 5.95
N SER A 82 4.54 -6.35 5.63
CA SER A 82 5.24 -7.54 5.13
C SER A 82 4.81 -7.96 3.72
N ALA A 83 3.89 -7.23 3.08
CA ALA A 83 3.52 -7.45 1.69
C ALA A 83 3.59 -6.16 0.86
N THR A 84 4.11 -6.30 -0.34
CA THR A 84 4.23 -5.24 -1.34
C THR A 84 3.82 -5.79 -2.69
N ALA A 85 3.06 -5.02 -3.46
CA ALA A 85 2.68 -5.40 -4.82
C ALA A 85 2.85 -4.27 -5.82
N ASN A 86 3.20 -4.66 -7.04
CA ASN A 86 3.17 -3.81 -8.22
C ASN A 86 1.76 -3.87 -8.82
N CYS A 87 0.93 -2.88 -8.55
CA CYS A 87 -0.50 -2.95 -8.88
C CYS A 87 -0.78 -2.82 -10.38
N VAL A 88 0.12 -2.24 -11.18
CA VAL A 88 -0.04 -2.21 -12.65
C VAL A 88 -0.14 -3.61 -13.26
N LYS A 89 0.42 -4.63 -12.59
CA LYS A 89 0.28 -6.04 -12.99
C LYS A 89 -1.18 -6.49 -13.05
N MET A 90 -2.10 -5.87 -12.31
CA MET A 90 -3.53 -6.16 -12.39
C MET A 90 -4.09 -5.85 -13.79
N VAL A 91 -3.63 -4.75 -14.42
CA VAL A 91 -4.02 -4.39 -15.79
C VAL A 91 -3.36 -5.32 -16.79
N GLU A 92 -2.06 -5.60 -16.64
CA GLU A 92 -1.36 -6.56 -17.50
C GLU A 92 -2.09 -7.91 -17.51
N TYR A 93 -2.45 -8.43 -16.33
CA TYR A 93 -3.16 -9.69 -16.19
C TYR A 93 -4.57 -9.67 -16.76
N ALA A 94 -5.28 -8.53 -16.69
CA ALA A 94 -6.57 -8.39 -17.37
C ALA A 94 -6.41 -8.45 -18.90
N LEU A 95 -5.29 -7.95 -19.43
CA LEU A 95 -4.95 -7.95 -20.86
C LEU A 95 -4.19 -9.21 -21.33
N SER A 96 -3.89 -10.15 -20.44
CA SER A 96 -3.15 -11.37 -20.75
C SER A 96 -3.82 -12.65 -20.24
N ASP A 97 -5.11 -12.58 -19.87
CA ASP A 97 -5.85 -13.70 -19.29
C ASP A 97 -5.17 -14.30 -18.03
N GLY A 98 -4.55 -13.43 -17.21
CA GLY A 98 -3.84 -13.78 -15.98
C GLY A 98 -2.42 -14.30 -16.17
N PHE A 99 -1.92 -14.39 -17.40
CA PHE A 99 -0.57 -14.89 -17.67
C PHE A 99 0.48 -13.79 -17.49
N ASP A 100 1.50 -14.04 -16.67
CA ASP A 100 2.62 -13.12 -16.50
C ASP A 100 3.74 -13.48 -17.47
N LYS A 101 4.05 -12.52 -18.36
CA LYS A 101 5.06 -12.71 -19.41
C LYS A 101 6.51 -12.56 -18.90
N VAL A 102 6.72 -11.92 -17.76
CA VAL A 102 8.07 -11.77 -17.17
C VAL A 102 8.50 -13.07 -16.51
N VAL A 103 7.62 -13.69 -15.73
CA VAL A 103 7.92 -14.96 -15.04
C VAL A 103 7.46 -16.19 -15.81
N GLN A 104 6.82 -16.01 -16.97
CA GLN A 104 6.37 -17.09 -17.87
C GLN A 104 5.44 -18.10 -17.17
N MET A 105 4.52 -17.60 -16.34
CA MET A 105 3.64 -18.43 -15.53
C MET A 105 2.22 -17.85 -15.46
N GLN A 106 1.23 -18.73 -15.36
CA GLN A 106 -0.14 -18.35 -15.01
C GLN A 106 -0.16 -17.86 -13.55
N MET A 107 -0.13 -16.55 -13.35
CA MET A 107 -0.18 -15.93 -12.03
C MET A 107 -1.62 -15.70 -11.61
N GLY A 108 -2.33 -14.85 -12.36
CA GLY A 108 -3.70 -14.46 -12.09
C GLY A 108 -4.74 -15.49 -12.54
N PRO A 109 -6.00 -15.36 -12.10
CA PRO A 109 -7.11 -16.11 -12.64
C PRO A 109 -7.28 -15.88 -14.16
N LYS A 110 -7.84 -16.87 -14.85
CA LYS A 110 -8.24 -16.74 -16.26
C LYS A 110 -9.56 -15.97 -16.32
N THR A 111 -9.49 -14.74 -16.82
CA THR A 111 -10.62 -13.81 -16.94
C THR A 111 -11.20 -13.73 -18.34
N GLY A 112 -10.65 -14.49 -19.29
CA GLY A 112 -11.04 -14.52 -20.69
C GLY A 112 -10.04 -13.80 -21.60
N ASP A 113 -10.13 -14.08 -22.89
CA ASP A 113 -9.33 -13.41 -23.92
C ASP A 113 -9.82 -11.96 -24.09
N PRO A 114 -8.99 -10.96 -23.78
CA PRO A 114 -9.38 -9.55 -23.84
C PRO A 114 -9.78 -9.10 -25.24
N ARG A 115 -9.28 -9.74 -26.30
CA ARG A 115 -9.68 -9.45 -27.69
C ARG A 115 -11.16 -9.69 -27.95
N LYS A 116 -11.82 -10.47 -27.09
CA LYS A 116 -13.24 -10.81 -27.18
C LYS A 116 -14.13 -9.93 -26.31
N PHE A 117 -13.55 -8.98 -25.55
CA PHE A 117 -14.34 -8.07 -24.73
C PHE A 117 -15.18 -7.14 -25.59
N LYS A 118 -16.47 -7.05 -25.27
CA LYS A 118 -17.46 -6.29 -26.06
C LYS A 118 -17.52 -4.83 -25.65
N ASP A 119 -17.22 -4.55 -24.38
CA ASP A 119 -17.25 -3.22 -23.80
C ASP A 119 -16.19 -3.09 -22.69
N PHE A 120 -16.05 -1.86 -22.19
CA PHE A 120 -15.12 -1.54 -21.12
C PHE A 120 -15.48 -2.23 -19.79
N GLU A 121 -16.75 -2.54 -19.55
CA GLU A 121 -17.18 -3.15 -18.30
C GLU A 121 -16.64 -4.58 -18.17
N GLU A 122 -16.64 -5.36 -19.27
CA GLU A 122 -16.01 -6.69 -19.29
C GLU A 122 -14.52 -6.63 -18.93
N LEU A 123 -13.79 -5.63 -19.44
CA LEU A 123 -12.39 -5.38 -19.05
C LEU A 123 -12.26 -4.97 -17.58
N PHE A 124 -13.14 -4.08 -17.11
CA PHE A 124 -13.11 -3.59 -15.74
C PHE A 124 -13.39 -4.72 -14.73
N GLN A 125 -14.30 -5.64 -15.06
CA GLN A 125 -14.56 -6.84 -14.26
C GLN A 125 -13.37 -7.80 -14.28
N ALA A 126 -12.71 -7.99 -15.43
CA ALA A 126 -11.47 -8.77 -15.51
C ALA A 126 -10.38 -8.17 -14.60
N TRP A 127 -10.14 -6.86 -14.68
CA TRP A 127 -9.21 -6.15 -13.79
C TRP A 127 -9.59 -6.30 -12.32
N GLY A 128 -10.87 -6.15 -11.97
CA GLY A 128 -11.37 -6.33 -10.60
C GLY A 128 -11.15 -7.75 -10.07
N ALA A 129 -11.26 -8.78 -10.92
CA ALA A 129 -10.95 -10.16 -10.56
C ALA A 129 -9.44 -10.36 -10.31
N GLN A 130 -8.57 -9.78 -11.14
CA GLN A 130 -7.13 -9.80 -10.93
C GLN A 130 -6.72 -9.10 -9.64
N MET A 131 -7.31 -7.93 -9.37
CA MET A 131 -7.11 -7.16 -8.14
C MET A 131 -7.49 -7.99 -6.90
N LYS A 132 -8.68 -8.60 -6.88
CA LYS A 132 -9.14 -9.44 -5.77
C LYS A 132 -8.20 -10.62 -5.51
N TRP A 133 -7.76 -11.30 -6.57
CA TRP A 133 -6.82 -12.41 -6.46
C TRP A 133 -5.49 -11.95 -5.84
N MET A 134 -4.91 -10.87 -6.37
CA MET A 134 -3.62 -10.36 -5.92
C MET A 134 -3.68 -9.90 -4.46
N MET A 135 -4.69 -9.11 -4.09
CA MET A 135 -4.87 -8.65 -2.72
C MET A 135 -5.12 -9.81 -1.74
N SER A 136 -5.93 -10.79 -2.14
CA SER A 136 -6.17 -12.00 -1.34
C SER A 136 -4.88 -12.79 -1.10
N LEU A 137 -4.02 -12.94 -2.10
CA LEU A 137 -2.71 -13.59 -1.95
C LEU A 137 -1.84 -12.85 -0.93
N LEU A 138 -1.70 -11.52 -1.06
CA LEU A 138 -0.87 -10.71 -0.17
C LEU A 138 -1.34 -10.79 1.28
N VAL A 139 -2.64 -10.59 1.53
CA VAL A 139 -3.21 -10.59 2.88
C VAL A 139 -3.07 -11.96 3.54
N ARG A 140 -3.29 -13.06 2.81
CA ARG A 140 -3.10 -14.42 3.37
C ARG A 140 -1.67 -14.65 3.81
N THR A 141 -0.69 -14.25 3.00
CA THR A 141 0.74 -14.38 3.35
C THR A 141 1.11 -13.54 4.56
N VAL A 142 0.63 -12.29 4.63
CA VAL A 142 0.86 -11.40 5.79
C VAL A 142 0.27 -12.01 7.06
N ASN A 143 -0.98 -12.46 7.02
CA ASN A 143 -1.66 -13.03 8.18
C ASN A 143 -0.98 -14.31 8.66
N LEU A 144 -0.55 -15.18 7.74
CA LEU A 144 0.21 -16.37 8.08
C LEU A 144 1.52 -16.00 8.80
N GLY A 145 2.27 -15.04 8.26
CA GLY A 145 3.49 -14.53 8.89
C GLY A 145 3.23 -14.01 10.30
N ARG A 146 2.22 -13.16 10.50
CA ARG A 146 1.91 -12.58 11.81
C ARG A 146 1.54 -13.62 12.87
N VAL A 147 0.83 -14.69 12.49
CA VAL A 147 0.47 -15.77 13.42
C VAL A 147 1.67 -16.64 13.77
N ARG A 148 2.61 -16.82 12.83
CA ARG A 148 3.76 -17.71 13.00
C ARG A 148 5.01 -17.05 13.53
N ASP A 149 5.19 -15.75 13.30
CA ASP A 149 6.37 -14.98 13.69
C ASP A 149 6.78 -15.18 15.17
N PRO A 150 5.85 -15.22 16.15
CA PRO A 150 6.21 -15.45 17.56
C PRO A 150 6.87 -16.82 17.81
N GLU A 151 6.60 -17.83 16.99
CA GLU A 151 7.13 -19.19 17.11
C GLU A 151 8.59 -19.30 16.62
N PHE A 152 9.01 -18.41 15.71
CA PHE A 152 10.30 -18.51 15.01
C PHE A 152 11.28 -17.35 15.30
N PHE A 153 10.76 -16.14 15.54
CA PHE A 153 11.55 -14.91 15.51
C PHE A 153 11.27 -13.98 16.70
N GLY A 154 11.52 -14.48 17.92
CA GLY A 154 11.42 -13.67 19.13
C GLY A 154 12.35 -12.44 19.11
N ARG A 155 11.88 -11.32 19.65
CA ARG A 155 12.56 -10.01 19.63
C ARG A 155 12.71 -9.46 21.05
N PRO A 156 13.55 -10.08 21.91
CA PRO A 156 13.61 -9.75 23.34
C PRO A 156 13.92 -8.29 23.63
N PHE A 157 14.79 -7.64 22.85
CA PHE A 157 15.10 -6.21 23.04
C PHE A 157 13.91 -5.29 22.72
N LEU A 158 13.14 -5.59 21.68
CA LEU A 158 11.94 -4.80 21.37
C LEU A 158 10.82 -5.09 22.38
N SER A 159 10.73 -6.33 22.84
CA SER A 159 9.82 -6.75 23.92
C SER A 159 10.13 -6.03 25.23
N SER A 160 11.41 -5.80 25.58
CA SER A 160 11.77 -5.14 26.84
C SER A 160 11.47 -3.63 26.88
N ILE A 161 11.23 -3.00 25.73
CA ILE A 161 10.85 -1.57 25.64
C ILE A 161 9.35 -1.39 25.31
N SER A 162 8.59 -2.48 25.23
CA SER A 162 7.15 -2.48 24.97
C SER A 162 6.39 -2.73 26.27
N GLU A 163 5.60 -1.76 26.70
CA GLU A 163 4.75 -1.85 27.91
C GLU A 163 3.86 -3.10 27.87
N ARG A 164 3.20 -3.37 26.73
CA ARG A 164 2.34 -4.55 26.54
C ARG A 164 3.10 -5.86 26.72
N SER A 165 4.32 -5.92 26.21
CA SER A 165 5.13 -7.14 26.24
C SER A 165 5.68 -7.42 27.63
N VAL A 166 6.16 -6.37 28.31
CA VAL A 166 6.70 -6.48 29.67
C VAL A 166 5.62 -6.94 30.66
N GLU A 167 4.42 -6.35 30.60
CA GLU A 167 3.35 -6.70 31.55
C GLU A 167 2.78 -8.10 31.34
N ASN A 168 2.62 -8.52 30.08
CA ASN A 168 1.98 -9.81 29.75
C ASN A 168 2.98 -10.96 29.61
N GLY A 169 4.30 -10.69 29.62
CA GLY A 169 5.32 -11.71 29.39
C GLY A 169 5.28 -12.29 27.98
N ILE A 170 4.78 -11.53 27.00
CA ILE A 170 4.66 -11.95 25.60
C ILE A 170 5.70 -11.27 24.72
N ASP A 171 6.14 -11.95 23.65
CA ASP A 171 6.98 -11.30 22.66
C ASP A 171 6.19 -10.19 21.93
N VAL A 172 6.87 -9.10 21.61
CA VAL A 172 6.27 -7.93 20.96
C VAL A 172 5.71 -8.24 19.57
N VAL A 173 6.19 -9.29 18.91
CA VAL A 173 5.66 -9.75 17.62
C VAL A 173 4.35 -10.52 17.77
N SER A 174 3.95 -10.90 18.99
CA SER A 174 2.65 -11.51 19.25
C SER A 174 1.52 -10.54 18.88
N PRO A 175 0.53 -10.97 18.08
CA PRO A 175 -0.61 -10.13 17.73
C PRO A 175 -1.61 -9.96 18.88
N GLU A 176 -1.44 -10.66 19.99
CA GLU A 176 -2.40 -10.66 21.10
C GLU A 176 -2.59 -9.28 21.74
N GLY A 177 -3.78 -8.69 21.56
CA GLY A 177 -4.10 -7.39 22.14
C GLY A 177 -3.32 -6.21 21.53
N GLU A 178 -2.67 -6.40 20.38
CA GLU A 178 -2.14 -5.28 19.60
C GLU A 178 -3.28 -4.55 18.87
N ARG A 179 -3.10 -3.25 18.63
CA ARG A 179 -3.92 -2.44 17.72
C ARG A 179 -3.09 -1.83 16.60
N GLY A 180 -1.86 -2.31 16.40
CA GLY A 180 -0.95 -1.77 15.39
C GLY A 180 -1.52 -1.89 13.97
N ASN A 181 -1.06 -1.02 13.07
CA ASN A 181 -1.53 -1.01 11.69
C ASN A 181 -0.77 -2.08 10.90
N CYS A 182 -1.44 -3.17 10.52
CA CYS A 182 -0.97 -4.01 9.42
C CYS A 182 -1.42 -3.38 8.10
N TRP A 183 -0.51 -3.27 7.13
CA TRP A 183 -0.87 -2.76 5.81
C TRP A 183 -0.13 -3.49 4.70
N VAL A 184 -0.72 -3.46 3.52
CA VAL A 184 -0.10 -3.91 2.27
C VAL A 184 0.32 -2.66 1.50
N THR A 185 1.55 -2.66 0.98
CA THR A 185 2.05 -1.53 0.19
C THR A 185 1.74 -1.75 -1.28
N PHE A 186 0.97 -0.83 -1.85
CA PHE A 186 0.63 -0.82 -3.28
C PHE A 186 1.49 0.21 -4.00
N PHE A 187 2.35 -0.27 -4.90
CA PHE A 187 3.05 0.57 -5.87
C PHE A 187 2.27 0.62 -7.17
N THR A 188 2.56 1.63 -7.99
CA THR A 188 1.99 1.82 -9.34
C THR A 188 0.45 1.84 -9.39
N TRP A 189 -0.17 2.45 -8.38
CA TRP A 189 -1.63 2.53 -8.28
C TRP A 189 -2.23 3.50 -9.32
N ALA A 190 -1.55 4.62 -9.61
CA ALA A 190 -2.05 5.63 -10.54
C ALA A 190 -2.11 5.11 -11.98
N GLU A 191 -1.15 4.27 -12.35
CA GLU A 191 -1.00 3.63 -13.66
C GLU A 191 -2.21 2.74 -13.99
N ASN A 192 -2.92 2.21 -12.97
CA ASN A 192 -4.17 1.50 -13.19
C ASN A 192 -5.24 2.44 -13.77
N ALA A 193 -5.41 3.62 -13.15
CA ALA A 193 -6.41 4.59 -13.60
C ALA A 193 -6.10 5.12 -14.99
N ASP A 194 -4.84 5.49 -15.25
CA ASP A 194 -4.42 6.00 -16.56
C ASP A 194 -4.57 4.95 -17.66
N SER A 195 -4.16 3.71 -17.40
CA SER A 195 -4.27 2.61 -18.37
C SER A 195 -5.74 2.29 -18.68
N LEU A 196 -6.58 2.15 -17.65
CA LEU A 196 -8.00 1.86 -17.83
C LEU A 196 -8.71 3.02 -18.56
N ALA A 197 -8.40 4.27 -18.22
CA ALA A 197 -8.95 5.44 -18.90
C ALA A 197 -8.52 5.50 -20.38
N ALA A 198 -7.26 5.19 -20.67
CA ALA A 198 -6.76 5.15 -22.04
C ALA A 198 -7.47 4.09 -22.89
N VAL A 199 -7.66 2.88 -22.35
CA VAL A 199 -8.37 1.81 -23.06
C VAL A 199 -9.85 2.17 -23.24
N LYS A 200 -10.52 2.66 -22.19
CA LYS A 200 -11.91 3.11 -22.29
C LYS A 200 -12.08 4.13 -23.41
N LYS A 201 -11.23 5.17 -23.40
CA LYS A 201 -11.34 6.28 -24.35
C LYS A 201 -10.98 5.85 -25.77
N LEU A 202 -9.82 5.25 -25.98
CA LEU A 202 -9.27 5.05 -27.32
C LEU A 202 -9.79 3.79 -28.02
N VAL A 203 -10.14 2.75 -27.26
CA VAL A 203 -10.63 1.49 -27.82
C VAL A 203 -12.15 1.41 -27.84
N PHE A 204 -12.80 1.78 -26.73
CA PHE A 204 -14.26 1.58 -26.60
C PHE A 204 -15.09 2.83 -26.97
N ASP A 205 -14.72 4.02 -26.49
CA ASP A 205 -15.49 5.25 -26.72
C ASP A 205 -15.22 5.84 -28.12
N GLU A 206 -13.96 6.15 -28.44
CA GLU A 206 -13.55 6.79 -29.71
C GLU A 206 -13.28 5.77 -30.83
N LYS A 207 -13.06 4.50 -30.47
CA LYS A 207 -12.74 3.40 -31.42
C LYS A 207 -11.61 3.74 -32.40
N LYS A 208 -10.62 4.49 -31.93
CA LYS A 208 -9.43 4.87 -32.70
C LYS A 208 -8.51 3.68 -32.95
N TYR A 209 -8.50 2.73 -32.01
CA TYR A 209 -7.76 1.47 -32.09
C TYR A 209 -8.67 0.32 -31.69
N THR A 210 -8.35 -0.88 -32.15
CA THR A 210 -8.96 -2.13 -31.70
C THR A 210 -8.21 -2.71 -30.50
N MET A 211 -8.85 -3.61 -29.75
CA MET A 211 -8.20 -4.31 -28.65
C MET A 211 -7.03 -5.19 -29.15
N ASP A 212 -7.15 -5.77 -30.35
CA ASP A 212 -6.08 -6.56 -30.95
C ASP A 212 -4.84 -5.71 -31.25
N GLU A 213 -5.02 -4.54 -31.87
CA GLU A 213 -3.93 -3.59 -32.13
C GLU A 213 -3.22 -3.15 -30.84
N LEU A 214 -3.98 -2.88 -29.78
CA LEU A 214 -3.41 -2.54 -28.47
C LEU A 214 -2.54 -3.68 -27.93
N ILE A 215 -3.06 -4.91 -27.90
CA ILE A 215 -2.34 -6.05 -27.34
C ILE A 215 -1.10 -6.37 -28.17
N THR A 216 -1.21 -6.34 -29.50
CA THR A 216 -0.07 -6.52 -30.40
C THR A 216 1.00 -5.44 -30.20
N ALA A 217 0.60 -4.18 -30.00
CA ALA A 217 1.55 -3.10 -29.70
C ALA A 217 2.28 -3.32 -28.37
N LEU A 218 1.56 -3.73 -27.32
CA LEU A 218 2.15 -4.06 -26.02
C LEU A 218 3.09 -5.27 -26.11
N GLU A 219 2.75 -6.27 -26.93
CA GLU A 219 3.59 -7.45 -27.17
C GLU A 219 4.88 -7.13 -27.92
N ALA A 220 4.82 -6.25 -28.91
CA ALA A 220 5.97 -5.85 -29.69
C ALA A 220 7.03 -5.10 -28.86
N ASP A 221 6.61 -4.35 -27.84
CA ASP A 221 7.52 -3.63 -26.95
C ASP A 221 8.08 -4.53 -25.84
N MET A 222 7.25 -5.41 -25.26
CA MET A 222 7.68 -6.36 -24.22
C MET A 222 8.64 -7.46 -24.73
N GLY A 223 8.73 -7.70 -26.04
CA GLY A 223 9.71 -8.62 -26.63
C GLY A 223 11.15 -8.09 -26.65
N ARG A 224 11.39 -6.85 -26.19
CA ARG A 224 12.73 -6.22 -26.12
C ARG A 224 13.36 -6.22 -24.73
N VAL A 225 12.73 -6.85 -23.73
CA VAL A 225 13.27 -7.01 -22.37
C VAL A 225 13.94 -8.37 -22.20
#